data_AF-A0AAU1UIN1-F1
#
_entry.id   AF-A0AAU1UIN1-F1
#
_cell.length_a   1.000
_cell.length_b   1.000
_cell.length_c   1.000
_cell.angle_alpha   90.00
_cell.angle_beta   90.00
_cell.angle_gamma   90.00
#
_symmetry.space_group_name_H-M   'P 1'
#
loop_
_entity.id
_entity.type
_entity.pdbx_description
1 polymer ?
#
loop_
_entity_poly.entity_id
_entity_poly.type
_entity_poly.pdbx_seq_one_letter_code
_entity_poly.pdbx_strand_id
1 'polypeptide(L)' 'MADGNYPDELIALERSAWEQFQAGTPTVQTVLAVREGIDRYLAEWKAAGDEVRRMDVQPRLKRLVRYESTA' A
#
# COMPACT_ATOMS: atom_id res chain seq x y z
N MET A 1 6.35 -14.92 -2.22
CA MET A 1 6.49 -13.50 -1.83
C MET A 1 5.45 -12.73 -2.64
N ALA A 2 4.82 -11.67 -2.11
CA ALA A 2 3.87 -10.89 -2.91
C ALA A 2 4.60 -10.26 -4.12
N ASP A 3 4.20 -10.63 -5.34
CA ASP A 3 4.91 -10.36 -6.60
C ASP A 3 4.84 -8.88 -7.06
N GLY A 4 4.60 -7.94 -6.13
CA GLY A 4 4.49 -6.51 -6.42
C GLY A 4 3.22 -6.11 -7.18
N ASN A 5 2.37 -7.07 -7.55
CA ASN A 5 1.08 -6.84 -8.17
C ASN A 5 0.02 -6.54 -7.09
N TYR A 6 0.00 -5.29 -6.62
CA TYR A 6 -0.99 -4.82 -5.65
C TYR A 6 -2.31 -4.46 -6.36
N PRO A 7 -3.46 -4.57 -5.69
CA PRO A 7 -4.73 -4.07 -6.23
C PRO A 7 -4.65 -2.58 -6.55
N ASP A 8 -5.21 -2.16 -7.69
CA ASP A 8 -5.20 -0.76 -8.14
C ASP A 8 -5.77 0.19 -7.08
N GLU A 9 -6.80 -0.24 -6.34
CA GLU A 9 -7.37 0.52 -5.23
C GLU A 9 -6.33 0.79 -4.13
N LEU A 10 -5.51 -0.20 -3.79
CA LEU A 10 -4.46 -0.06 -2.77
C LEU A 10 -3.33 0.86 -3.26
N ILE A 11 -2.97 0.76 -4.53
CA ILE A 11 -2.00 1.67 -5.17
C ILE A 11 -2.53 3.11 -5.16
N ALA A 12 -3.80 3.31 -5.51
CA ALA A 12 -4.43 4.63 -5.51
C ALA A 12 -4.50 5.25 -4.10
N LEU A 13 -4.80 4.44 -3.07
CA LEU A 13 -4.77 4.90 -1.68
C LEU A 13 -3.38 5.36 -1.24
N GLU A 14 -2.33 4.58 -1.53
CA GLU A 14 -0.95 4.98 -1.21
C GLU A 14 -0.52 6.20 -2.04
N ARG A 15 -0.94 6.33 -3.30
CA ARG A 15 -0.66 7.51 -4.14
C ARG A 15 -1.30 8.77 -3.59
N SER A 16 -2.58 8.72 -3.22
CA SER A 16 -3.28 9.85 -2.60
C SER A 16 -2.64 10.23 -1.26
N ALA A 17 -2.26 9.25 -0.45
CA ALA A 17 -1.51 9.50 0.78
C ALA A 17 -0.18 10.18 0.49
N TRP A 18 0.55 9.73 -0.53
CA TRP A 18 1.83 10.29 -0.91
C TRP A 18 1.73 11.74 -1.40
N GLU A 19 0.74 12.05 -2.24
CA GLU A 19 0.46 13.43 -2.68
C GLU A 19 0.19 14.36 -1.50
N GLN A 20 -0.58 13.91 -0.50
CA GLN A 20 -0.80 14.69 0.73
C GLN A 20 0.47 14.86 1.56
N PHE A 21 1.32 13.83 1.64
CA PHE A 21 2.62 13.95 2.32
C PHE A 21 3.53 14.95 1.60
N GLN A 22 3.55 14.95 0.27
CA GLN A 22 4.31 15.93 -0.52
C GLN A 22 3.77 17.35 -0.36
N ALA A 23 2.44 17.50 -0.27
CA ALA A 23 1.80 18.79 -0.03
C ALA A 23 1.89 19.29 1.43
N GLY A 24 2.39 18.46 2.36
CA GLY A 24 2.43 18.78 3.79
C GLY A 24 1.05 18.78 4.46
N THR A 25 0.05 18.11 3.87
CA THR A 25 -1.34 18.04 4.35
C THR A 25 -1.82 16.60 4.62
N PRO A 26 -1.02 15.69 5.21
CA PRO A 26 -1.48 14.34 5.47
C PRO A 26 -2.61 14.34 6.49
N THR A 27 -3.70 13.63 6.20
CA THR A 27 -4.79 13.42 7.15
C THR A 27 -4.71 12.04 7.80
N VAL A 28 -5.20 11.94 9.05
CA VAL A 28 -5.36 10.65 9.74
C VAL A 28 -6.23 9.70 8.93
N GLN A 29 -7.28 10.23 8.30
CA GLN A 29 -8.20 9.44 7.46
C GLN A 29 -7.49 8.78 6.29
N THR A 30 -6.64 9.52 5.58
CA THR A 30 -5.91 8.98 4.43
C THR A 30 -4.86 7.96 4.85
N VAL A 31 -4.15 8.17 5.97
CA VAL A 31 -3.22 7.17 6.52
C VAL A 31 -3.95 5.90 6.97
N LEU A 32 -5.13 6.06 7.58
CA LEU A 32 -5.96 4.94 8.01
C LEU A 32 -6.48 4.14 6.81
N ALA A 33 -6.94 4.81 5.76
CA ALA A 33 -7.41 4.17 4.54
C ALA A 33 -6.33 3.27 3.90
N VAL A 34 -5.08 3.74 3.84
CA VAL A 34 -3.94 2.90 3.38
C VAL A 34 -3.76 1.68 4.28
N ARG A 35 -3.81 1.86 5.61
CA ARG A 35 -3.66 0.76 6.57
C ARG A 35 -4.77 -0.29 6.39
N GLU A 36 -6.02 0.15 6.27
CA GLU A 36 -7.17 -0.74 6.05
C GLU A 36 -7.09 -1.46 4.71
N GLY A 37 -6.62 -0.78 3.66
CA GLY A 37 -6.35 -1.40 2.36
C GLY A 37 -5.30 -2.50 2.43
N ILE A 38 -4.20 -2.27 3.16
CA ILE A 38 -3.19 -3.31 3.41
C ILE A 38 -3.81 -4.47 4.20
N ASP A 39 -4.64 -4.20 5.20
CA ASP A 39 -5.26 -5.25 6.01
C ASP A 39 -6.24 -6.13 5.22
N ARG A 40 -7.00 -5.52 4.31
CA ARG A 40 -7.85 -6.24 3.36
C ARG A 40 -7.01 -7.14 2.44
N TYR A 41 -5.95 -6.59 1.84
CA TYR A 41 -5.04 -7.36 1.00
C TYR A 41 -4.44 -8.56 1.75
N LEU A 42 -3.98 -8.38 2.98
CA LEU A 42 -3.43 -9.48 3.80
C LEU A 42 -4.50 -10.52 4.15
N ALA A 43 -5.74 -10.11 4.39
CA ALA A 43 -6.84 -11.02 4.66
C ALA A 43 -7.17 -11.91 3.45
N GLU A 44 -7.10 -11.37 2.23
CA GLU A 44 -7.29 -12.12 0.99
C GLU A 44 -6.24 -13.22 0.80
N TRP A 45 -4.95 -12.89 0.96
CA TRP A 45 -3.87 -13.89 0.89
C TRP A 45 -4.02 -14.97 1.97
N LYS A 46 -4.35 -14.56 3.20
CA LYS A 46 -4.60 -15.51 4.29
C LYS A 46 -5.75 -16.46 3.96
N ALA A 47 -6.83 -15.97 3.34
CA ALA A 47 -7.95 -16.78 2.90
C ALA A 47 -7.57 -17.75 1.77
N ALA A 48 -6.61 -17.38 0.91
CA ALA A 48 -6.04 -18.23 -0.13
C ALA A 48 -5.05 -19.30 0.41
N GLY A 49 -4.74 -19.28 1.71
CA GLY A 49 -3.80 -20.22 2.34
C GLY A 49 -2.34 -19.76 2.32
N ASP A 50 -2.09 -18.54 1.89
CA ASP A 50 -0.75 -17.96 1.78
C ASP A 50 -0.43 -17.05 2.98
N GLU A 51 0.82 -17.12 3.44
CA GLU A 51 1.32 -16.23 4.50
C GLU A 51 2.06 -15.03 3.88
N VAL A 52 1.35 -13.90 3.80
CA VAL A 52 1.95 -12.60 3.47
C VAL A 52 1.98 -11.74 4.73
N ARG A 53 3.12 -11.09 5.01
CA ARG A 53 3.26 -10.24 6.20
C ARG A 53 3.19 -8.77 5.83
N ARG A 54 2.59 -7.96 6.71
CA ARG A 54 2.51 -6.50 6.54
C ARG A 54 3.88 -5.85 6.30
N MET A 55 4.91 -6.35 6.99
CA MET A 55 6.29 -5.87 6.89
C MET A 55 6.94 -6.15 5.52
N ASP A 56 6.40 -7.06 4.71
CA ASP A 56 6.84 -7.26 3.33
C ASP A 56 6.06 -6.39 2.35
N VAL A 57 4.77 -6.16 2.63
CA VAL A 57 3.84 -5.41 1.77
C VAL A 57 4.06 -3.91 1.87
N GLN A 58 4.04 -3.36 3.08
CA GLN A 58 4.08 -1.91 3.30
C GLN A 58 5.33 -1.23 2.69
N PRO A 59 6.57 -1.70 2.89
CA PRO A 59 7.72 -1.05 2.29
C PRO A 59 7.75 -1.18 0.76
N ARG A 60 7.28 -2.31 0.21
CA ARG A 60 7.22 -2.51 -1.25
C ARG A 60 6.14 -1.65 -1.92
N LEU A 61 4.96 -1.54 -1.32
CA LEU A 61 3.88 -0.64 -1.79
C LEU A 61 4.36 0.81 -1.79
N LYS A 62 5.01 1.25 -0.70
CA LYS A 62 5.64 2.58 -0.63
C LYS A 62 6.73 2.74 -1.68
N ARG A 63 7.55 1.71 -1.91
CA ARG A 63 8.60 1.75 -2.94
C ARG A 63 8.00 1.95 -4.32
N LEU A 64 6.97 1.17 -4.64
CA LEU A 64 6.25 1.23 -5.91
C LEU A 64 5.73 2.64 -6.18
N VAL A 65 5.03 3.26 -5.23
CA VAL A 65 4.38 4.56 -5.44
C VAL A 65 5.34 5.73 -5.33
N ARG A 66 6.23 5.73 -4.34
CA ARG A 66 7.04 6.91 -3.99
C ARG A 66 8.35 6.99 -4.76
N TYR A 67 8.75 5.87 -5.36
CA TYR A 67 10.01 5.72 -6.05
C TYR A 67 9.83 5.01 -7.38
N GLU A 68 8.69 5.22 -8.07
CA GLU A 68 8.55 4.78 -9.47
C GLU A 68 9.86 5.12 -10.19
N SER A 69 10.49 4.08 -10.72
CA SER A 69 11.77 4.18 -11.39
C SER A 69 11.63 5.23 -12.49
N THR A 70 12.36 6.33 -12.36
CA THR A 70 12.88 7.00 -13.55
C THR A 70 13.62 5.92 -14.35
N ALA A 71 12.95 5.38 -15.36
CA ALA A 71 13.53 4.61 -16.44
C ALA A 71 13.47 5.49 -17.69
#